data_AF-Q2BYG3-F1
#
_entry.id   AF-Q2BYG3-F1
#
_cell.length_a   1.000
_cell.length_b   1.000
_cell.length_c   1.000
_cell.angle_alpha   90.00
_cell.angle_beta   90.00
_cell.angle_gamma   90.00
#
_symmetry.space_group_name_H-M   'P 1'
#
loop_
_entity.id
_entity.type
_entity.pdbx_description
1 polymer ?
#
loop_
_entity_poly.entity_id
_entity_poly.type
_entity_poly.pdbx_seq_one_letter_code
_entity_poly.pdbx_strand_id
1 'polypeptide(L)' 'MARVTVQDAVDKIGNRFDLIQIAARRARQMQTGGKDPLVLKKTTSTQ' A
#
# COMPACT_ATOMS: atom_id res chain seq x y z
N MET A 1 -10.63 2.38 12.74
CA MET A 1 -9.40 2.18 11.93
C MET A 1 -9.79 2.29 10.47
N ALA A 2 -9.18 3.19 9.70
CA ALA A 2 -9.33 3.15 8.23
C ALA A 2 -9.12 1.70 7.78
N ARG A 3 -10.02 1.17 6.93
CA ARG A 3 -10.30 -0.26 6.66
C ARG A 3 -9.13 -1.13 6.14
N VAL A 4 -7.87 -0.78 6.40
CA VAL A 4 -6.70 -1.49 5.93
C VAL A 4 -5.93 -2.00 7.14
N THR A 5 -6.01 -3.30 7.38
CA THR A 5 -5.16 -4.04 8.31
C THR A 5 -4.04 -4.71 7.52
N VAL A 6 -2.86 -4.84 8.13
CA VAL A 6 -1.72 -5.52 7.50
C VAL A 6 -1.96 -7.02 7.29
N GLN A 7 -2.98 -7.60 7.91
CA GLN A 7 -3.33 -9.02 7.83
C GLN A 7 -3.53 -9.47 6.38
N ASP A 8 -4.41 -8.81 5.63
CA ASP A 8 -4.69 -9.12 4.22
C ASP A 8 -3.45 -9.01 3.31
N ALA A 9 -2.48 -8.18 3.71
CA ALA A 9 -1.24 -7.99 2.97
C ALA A 9 -0.21 -9.10 3.29
N VAL A 10 -0.20 -9.58 4.54
CA VAL A 10 0.63 -10.71 4.96
C VAL A 10 0.13 -12.01 4.34
N ASP A 11 -1.18 -12.23 4.26
CA ASP A 11 -1.75 -13.44 3.66
C ASP A 11 -1.41 -13.59 2.17
N LYS A 12 -1.13 -12.49 1.46
CA LYS A 12 -0.73 -12.48 0.04
C LYS A 12 0.76 -12.70 -0.20
N ILE A 13 1.62 -12.27 0.73
CA ILE A 13 3.08 -12.28 0.57
C ILE A 13 3.71 -13.43 1.37
N GLY A 14 3.05 -13.91 2.42
CA GLY A 14 3.50 -14.99 3.31
C GLY A 14 4.56 -14.55 4.32
N ASN A 15 5.46 -13.63 3.96
CA ASN A 15 6.53 -13.14 4.84
C ASN A 15 6.37 -11.64 5.19
N ARG A 16 6.44 -11.32 6.49
CA ARG A 16 6.30 -9.96 7.02
C ARG A 16 7.48 -9.06 6.68
N PHE A 17 8.70 -9.59 6.60
CA PHE A 17 9.87 -8.78 6.26
C PHE A 17 9.88 -8.37 4.78
N ASP A 18 9.49 -9.31 3.91
CA ASP A 18 9.37 -9.04 2.47
C ASP A 18 8.23 -8.06 2.18
N LEU A 19 7.12 -8.15 2.92
CA LEU A 19 6.04 -7.16 2.85
C LEU A 19 6.57 -5.74 3.11
N ILE A 20 7.39 -5.54 4.15
CA ILE A 20 7.95 -4.23 4.48
C ILE A 20 8.84 -3.73 3.34
N GLN A 21 9.73 -4.57 2.82
CA GLN A 21 10.64 -4.20 1.73
C GLN A 21 9.91 -3.82 0.44
N ILE A 22 8.91 -4.61 0.04
CA ILE A 22 8.12 -4.38 -1.17
C ILE A 22 7.27 -3.11 -1.01
N ALA A 23 6.61 -2.94 0.14
CA ALA A 23 5.81 -1.76 0.44
C ALA A 23 6.66 -0.48 0.43
N ALA A 24 7.84 -0.50 1.06
CA ALA A 24 8.75 0.64 1.09
C ALA A 24 9.25 1.01 -0.31
N ARG A 25 9.58 0.01 -1.14
CA ARG A 25 9.97 0.23 -2.55
C ARG A 25 8.83 0.85 -3.34
N ARG A 26 7.60 0.36 -3.17
CA ARG A 26 6.42 0.90 -3.88
C ARG A 26 6.07 2.31 -3.41
N ALA A 27 6.16 2.59 -2.11
CA ALA A 27 5.92 3.93 -1.56
C ALA A 27 6.88 4.96 -2.17
N ARG A 28 8.17 4.65 -2.29
CA ARG A 28 9.15 5.52 -2.95
C ARG A 28 8.85 5.75 -4.43
N GLN A 29 8.40 4.72 -5.14
CA GLN A 29 8.00 4.87 -6.55
C GLN A 29 6.79 5.80 -6.73
N MET A 30 5.85 5.78 -5.79
CA MET A 30 4.70 6.69 -5.80
C MET A 30 5.09 8.11 -5.37
N GLN A 31 6.06 8.26 -4.46
CA GLN A 31 6.49 9.56 -3.95
C GLN A 31 7.42 10.32 -4.91
N THR A 32 8.40 9.64 -5.49
CA THR A 32 9.48 10.29 -6.28
C THR A 32 9.44 9.87 -7.76
N GLY A 33 8.98 8.65 -8.04
CA GLY A 33 9.00 8.09 -9.39
C GLY A 33 7.84 8.51 -10.28
N GLY A 34 6.94 9.39 -9.81
CA GLY A 34 5.76 9.85 -10.56
C GLY A 34 4.82 8.72 -10.98
N LYS A 35 4.92 7.53 -10.37
CA LYS A 35 4.07 6.39 -10.73
C LYS A 35 2.72 6.54 -10.06
N ASP A 36 1.69 6.66 -10.86
CA ASP A 36 0.33 6.68 -10.37
C ASP A 36 -0.02 5.39 -9.60
N PRO A 37 -0.84 5.52 -8.54
CA PRO A 37 -1.34 4.36 -7.83
C PRO A 37 -2.20 3.52 -8.77
N LEU A 38 -1.93 2.21 -8.82
CA LEU A 38 -2.70 1.23 -9.61
C LEU A 38 -4.11 1.01 -9.04
N VAL A 39 -4.43 1.64 -7.91
CA VAL A 39 -5.71 1.56 -7.22
C VAL A 39 -6.20 2.98 -7.02
N LEU A 40 -7.50 3.20 -7.27
CA LEU A 40 -8.15 4.48 -7.02
C LEU A 40 -7.91 4.91 -5.57
N LYS A 41 -7.32 6.09 -5.39
CA LYS A 41 -7.19 6.71 -4.08
C LYS A 41 -8.60 7.00 -3.57
N LYS A 42 -9.09 6.18 -2.63
CA LYS A 42 -10.34 6.46 -1.93
C LYS A 42 -10.10 7.66 -1.00
N THR A 43 -10.14 8.87 -1.55
CA THR A 43 -10.33 10.08 -0.76
C THR A 43 -11.76 10.04 -0.26
N THR A 44 -11.96 9.70 1.02
CA THR A 44 -13.20 10.01 1.71
C THR A 44 -13.32 11.53 1.80
N SER A 45 -13.85 12.12 0.72
CA SER A 45 -14.37 13.48 0.66
C SER A 45 -15.75 13.39 0.03
N THR A 46 -16.67 12.75 0.73
CA THR A 46 -18.10 13.02 0.64
C THR A 46 -18.67 12.65 2.01
N GLN A 47 -19.55 13.52 2.49
CA GLN A 47 -20.11 13.63 3.84
C GLN A 47 -20.54 12.32 4.50
#